data_AF-A0A9D6UKZ4-F1
#
_entry.id   AF-A0A9D6UKZ4-F1
#
_cell.length_a   1.000
_cell.length_b   1.000
_cell.length_c   1.000
_cell.angle_alpha   90.00
_cell.angle_beta   90.00
_cell.angle_gamma   90.00
#
_symmetry.space_group_name_H-M   'P 1'
#
loop_
_entity.id
_entity.type
_entity.pdbx_description
1 polymer ?
#
loop_
_entity_poly.entity_id
_entity_poly.type
_entity_poly.pdbx_seq_one_letter_code
_entity_poly.pdbx_strand_id
1 'polypeptide(L)'
;MRKIIIDKFKGRPVSENRVEIVERKGLGHPDYICDAIMEEISVALSKIYKEKFGAVLHHNIDKGMLAAGAVERRFGGGSLIEPMRMIFGDRATYKADGETIPVADIAINTAKDWFKKNLRFVDSDKHINYQVEIKEGSAELSDIFKRGEAVLGSNDTSAAVGYAPFTETERIVLDTERYLNSKEFKNSFPETGEDVKIMGIRERQRLHLTIAMPLIDKYIDRETVYFKKKKEIQDAIEEFVSGKISGIKKGNIYLKKINKKGRGIGGLYLSVLGTSAEDADSGQV
;
A
#
# COMPACT_ATOMS: atom_id res chain seq x y z
N MET A 1 -33.72 -6.62 -18.32
CA MET A 1 -32.83 -6.04 -19.37
C MET A 1 -31.85 -5.10 -18.68
N ARG A 2 -30.53 -5.21 -18.92
CA ARG A 2 -29.53 -4.33 -18.29
C ARG A 2 -29.53 -2.96 -18.98
N LYS A 3 -29.35 -1.88 -18.21
CA LYS A 3 -29.18 -0.52 -18.76
C LYS A 3 -27.73 -0.32 -19.17
N ILE A 4 -27.43 -0.57 -20.44
CA ILE A 4 -26.08 -0.41 -21.01
C ILE A 4 -26.13 0.78 -21.97
N ILE A 5 -25.28 1.78 -21.74
CA ILE A 5 -25.14 2.96 -22.58
C ILE A 5 -23.71 2.97 -23.11
N ILE A 6 -23.56 3.09 -24.42
CA ILE A 6 -22.27 3.14 -25.10
C ILE A 6 -22.21 4.44 -25.88
N ASP A 7 -21.28 5.31 -25.50
CA ASP A 7 -21.05 6.59 -26.16
C ASP A 7 -19.60 6.71 -26.62
N LYS A 8 -19.42 7.34 -27.79
CA LYS A 8 -18.08 7.67 -28.30
C LYS A 8 -17.49 8.82 -27.48
N PHE A 9 -16.34 8.60 -26.87
CA PHE A 9 -15.57 9.67 -26.24
C PHE A 9 -15.11 10.69 -27.29
N LYS A 10 -15.42 11.98 -27.06
CA LYS A 10 -15.07 13.10 -27.97
C LYS A 10 -13.90 13.95 -27.48
N GLY A 11 -13.36 13.66 -26.30
CA GLY A 11 -12.23 14.39 -25.73
C GLY A 11 -10.89 13.94 -26.28
N ARG A 12 -9.82 14.62 -25.85
CA ARG A 12 -8.45 14.18 -26.14
C ARG A 12 -8.05 13.03 -25.22
N PRO A 13 -7.33 12.00 -25.71
CA PRO A 13 -6.72 10.99 -24.86
C PRO A 13 -5.81 11.61 -23.79
N VAL A 14 -5.73 10.98 -22.61
CA VAL A 14 -4.86 11.45 -21.50
C VAL A 14 -3.40 11.57 -21.94
N SER A 15 -2.93 10.64 -22.77
CA SER A 15 -1.58 10.63 -23.35
C SER A 15 -1.26 11.85 -24.21
N GLU A 16 -2.26 12.51 -24.80
CA GLU A 16 -2.10 13.71 -25.64
C GLU A 16 -2.20 15.01 -24.85
N ASN A 17 -2.58 14.95 -23.57
CA ASN A 17 -2.57 16.12 -22.71
C ASN A 17 -1.14 16.65 -22.50
N ARG A 18 -1.04 17.97 -22.35
CA ARG A 18 0.23 18.65 -22.07
C ARG A 18 0.84 18.20 -20.75
N VAL A 19 0.00 17.95 -19.75
CA VAL A 19 0.40 17.52 -18.42
C VAL A 19 -0.38 16.27 -18.06
N GLU A 20 0.32 15.31 -17.48
CA GLU A 20 -0.24 14.11 -16.87
C GLU A 20 0.48 13.87 -15.54
N ILE A 21 -0.28 13.54 -14.50
CA ILE A 21 0.22 13.30 -13.15
C ILE A 21 -0.31 11.93 -12.72
N VAL A 22 0.61 11.06 -12.29
CA VAL A 22 0.29 9.72 -11.81
C VAL A 22 1.03 9.49 -10.51
N GLU A 23 0.34 9.00 -9.49
CA GLU A 23 0.96 8.61 -8.22
C GLU A 23 0.67 7.13 -7.94
N ARG A 24 1.63 6.46 -7.32
CA ARG A 24 1.45 5.15 -6.72
C ARG A 24 2.11 5.09 -5.35
N LYS A 25 1.32 4.67 -4.36
CA LYS A 25 1.77 4.29 -3.02
C LYS A 25 2.03 2.78 -3.02
N GLY A 26 3.23 2.39 -2.63
CA GLY A 26 3.72 1.02 -2.71
C GLY A 26 3.52 0.22 -1.43
N LEU A 27 4.05 -1.01 -1.44
CA LEU A 27 3.78 -2.04 -0.43
C LEU A 27 3.88 -1.59 1.04
N GLY A 28 4.93 -0.86 1.39
CA GLY A 28 5.15 -0.40 2.77
C GLY A 28 4.56 0.96 3.10
N HIS A 29 3.83 1.60 2.18
CA HIS A 29 3.19 2.89 2.46
C HIS A 29 2.01 2.68 3.43
N PRO A 30 1.85 3.53 4.46
CA PRO A 30 0.81 3.35 5.49
C PRO A 30 -0.60 3.10 4.94
N ASP A 31 -1.07 3.91 3.98
CA ASP A 31 -2.39 3.70 3.36
C ASP A 31 -2.51 2.34 2.63
N TYR A 32 -1.48 1.93 1.88
CA TYR A 32 -1.50 0.64 1.18
C TYR A 32 -1.53 -0.53 2.18
N ILE A 33 -0.82 -0.40 3.31
CA ILE A 33 -0.87 -1.39 4.40
C ILE A 33 -2.31 -1.53 4.91
N CYS A 34 -3.02 -0.41 5.14
CA CYS A 34 -4.43 -0.43 5.53
C CYS A 34 -5.31 -1.12 4.49
N ASP A 35 -5.22 -0.70 3.22
CA ASP A 35 -5.98 -1.29 2.12
C ASP A 35 -5.80 -2.81 2.05
N ALA A 36 -4.53 -3.26 2.04
CA ALA A 36 -4.20 -4.66 1.84
C ALA A 36 -4.60 -5.55 3.02
N ILE A 37 -4.41 -5.08 4.26
CA ILE A 37 -4.80 -5.84 5.45
C ILE A 37 -6.32 -5.94 5.54
N MET A 38 -7.04 -4.84 5.31
CA MET A 38 -8.50 -4.82 5.41
C MET A 38 -9.14 -5.71 4.32
N GLU A 39 -8.61 -5.70 3.10
CA GLU A 39 -8.99 -6.65 2.04
C GLU A 39 -8.69 -8.10 2.44
N GLU A 40 -7.52 -8.42 2.98
CA GLU A 40 -7.20 -9.79 3.38
C GLU A 40 -8.10 -10.29 4.52
N ILE A 41 -8.51 -9.42 5.46
CA ILE A 41 -9.48 -9.75 6.51
C ILE A 41 -10.85 -10.05 5.90
N SER A 42 -11.31 -9.21 4.96
CA SER A 42 -12.56 -9.43 4.20
C SER A 42 -12.56 -10.80 3.49
N VAL A 43 -11.45 -11.13 2.82
CA VAL A 43 -11.26 -12.43 2.17
C VAL A 43 -11.24 -13.58 3.17
N ALA A 44 -10.58 -13.43 4.32
CA ALA A 44 -10.51 -14.45 5.36
C ALA A 44 -11.89 -14.75 5.97
N LEU A 45 -12.65 -13.70 6.33
CA LEU A 45 -14.03 -13.83 6.80
C LEU A 45 -14.92 -14.49 5.75
N SER A 46 -14.84 -14.04 4.50
CA SER A 46 -15.58 -14.63 3.37
C SER A 46 -15.33 -16.13 3.20
N LYS A 47 -14.08 -16.58 3.35
CA LYS A 47 -13.73 -18.01 3.27
C LYS A 47 -14.33 -18.80 4.42
N ILE A 48 -14.18 -18.32 5.66
CA ILE A 48 -14.71 -18.97 6.86
C ILE A 48 -16.23 -19.05 6.80
N TYR A 49 -16.90 -17.98 6.37
CA TYR A 49 -18.35 -17.98 6.23
C TYR A 49 -18.82 -19.01 5.18
N LYS A 50 -18.17 -19.08 4.02
CA LYS A 50 -18.50 -20.07 3.00
C LYS A 50 -18.27 -21.51 3.48
N GLU A 51 -17.17 -21.75 4.19
CA GLU A 51 -16.82 -23.08 4.69
C GLU A 51 -17.83 -23.57 5.75
N LYS A 52 -18.20 -22.70 6.69
CA LYS A 52 -19.08 -23.06 7.82
C LYS A 52 -20.57 -23.00 7.50
N PHE A 53 -20.99 -22.01 6.72
CA PHE A 53 -22.41 -21.67 6.53
C PHE A 53 -22.86 -21.78 5.06
N GLY A 54 -21.97 -22.20 4.15
CA GLY A 54 -22.28 -22.36 2.73
C GLY A 54 -22.43 -21.05 1.94
N ALA A 55 -22.30 -19.89 2.59
CA ALA A 55 -22.46 -18.57 1.97
C ALA A 55 -21.57 -17.52 2.64
N VAL A 56 -21.33 -16.41 1.95
CA VAL A 56 -20.69 -15.24 2.58
C VAL A 56 -21.73 -14.51 3.42
N LEU A 57 -21.48 -14.36 4.71
CA LEU A 57 -22.32 -13.56 5.60
C LEU A 57 -21.95 -12.07 5.50
N HIS A 58 -22.88 -11.21 5.92
CA HIS A 58 -22.68 -9.78 5.86
C HIS A 58 -21.46 -9.33 6.67
N HIS A 59 -20.57 -8.61 6.00
CA HIS A 59 -19.47 -7.86 6.58
C HIS A 59 -19.05 -6.74 5.61
N ASN A 60 -18.59 -5.62 6.15
CA ASN A 60 -17.87 -4.57 5.44
C ASN A 60 -16.62 -4.28 6.27
N ILE A 61 -15.45 -4.40 5.64
CA ILE A 61 -14.14 -4.33 6.29
C ILE A 61 -13.31 -3.34 5.48
N ASP A 62 -13.73 -2.08 5.53
CA ASP A 62 -13.19 -0.98 4.71
C ASP A 62 -13.01 0.30 5.54
N LYS A 63 -12.93 0.18 6.87
CA LYS A 63 -12.53 1.26 7.78
C LYS A 63 -11.37 0.77 8.64
N GLY A 64 -10.15 1.09 8.22
CA GLY A 64 -8.93 0.73 8.93
C GLY A 64 -8.03 1.95 9.08
N MET A 65 -7.26 1.99 10.16
CA MET A 65 -6.25 3.02 10.39
C MET A 65 -4.98 2.40 10.95
N LEU A 66 -3.84 2.77 10.38
CA LEU A 66 -2.52 2.50 10.93
C LEU A 66 -1.98 3.80 11.52
N ALA A 67 -2.11 3.96 12.84
CA ALA A 67 -1.52 5.09 13.54
C ALA A 67 0.00 4.89 13.68
N ALA A 68 0.74 5.98 13.41
CA ALA A 68 2.19 5.96 13.44
C ALA A 68 2.74 5.64 14.84
N GLY A 69 3.87 4.94 14.88
CA GLY A 69 4.65 4.69 16.09
C GLY A 69 5.66 5.81 16.35
N ALA A 70 6.75 5.45 17.05
CA ALA A 70 7.94 6.27 17.13
C ALA A 70 9.21 5.41 17.12
N VAL A 71 10.25 5.88 16.42
CA VAL A 71 11.58 5.25 16.43
C VAL A 71 12.70 6.27 16.66
N GLU A 72 13.78 5.77 17.24
CA GLU A 72 15.08 6.46 17.23
C GLU A 72 15.93 5.90 16.08
N ARG A 73 16.21 6.71 15.06
CA ARG A 73 17.08 6.29 13.94
C ARG A 73 18.53 6.51 14.32
N ARG A 74 19.38 5.54 14.01
CA ARG A 74 20.83 5.64 14.22
C ARG A 74 21.58 4.97 13.09
N PHE A 75 22.77 5.46 12.80
CA PHE A 75 23.66 4.72 11.90
C PHE A 75 24.00 3.36 12.50
N GLY A 76 23.93 2.31 11.69
CA GLY A 76 24.19 0.93 12.10
C GLY A 76 23.03 0.27 12.86
N GLY A 77 21.91 0.96 13.06
CA GLY A 77 20.68 0.38 13.61
C GLY A 77 20.06 1.24 14.69
N GLY A 78 18.82 1.66 14.44
CA GLY A 78 17.96 2.35 15.40
C GLY A 78 17.17 1.40 16.30
N SER A 79 16.24 1.97 17.06
CA SER A 79 15.37 1.22 17.97
C SER A 79 13.95 1.76 17.97
N LEU A 80 13.00 0.86 18.18
CA LEU A 80 11.60 1.20 18.43
C LEU A 80 11.47 1.94 19.78
N ILE A 81 10.74 3.05 19.78
CA ILE A 81 10.33 3.79 20.99
C ILE A 81 8.87 3.45 21.31
N GLU A 82 8.00 3.55 20.30
CA GLU A 82 6.56 3.29 20.43
C GLU A 82 6.09 2.41 19.25
N PRO A 83 5.42 1.27 19.51
CA PRO A 83 4.83 0.45 18.46
C PRO A 83 3.77 1.22 17.67
N MET A 84 3.65 0.92 16.38
CA MET A 84 2.52 1.36 15.55
C MET A 84 1.20 0.80 16.11
N ARG A 85 0.06 1.38 15.75
CA ARG A 85 -1.26 0.83 16.13
C ARG A 85 -2.14 0.61 14.92
N MET A 86 -2.51 -0.65 14.68
CA MET A 86 -3.49 -1.03 13.66
C MET A 86 -4.88 -1.10 14.30
N ILE A 87 -5.80 -0.30 13.78
CA ILE A 87 -7.20 -0.23 14.22
C ILE A 87 -8.09 -0.79 13.10
N PHE A 88 -8.89 -1.79 13.44
CA PHE A 88 -9.85 -2.41 12.53
C PHE A 88 -11.26 -1.96 12.89
N GLY A 89 -11.97 -1.33 11.97
CA GLY A 89 -13.33 -0.83 12.18
C GLY A 89 -14.38 -1.52 11.33
N ASP A 90 -15.60 -0.98 11.45
CA ASP A 90 -16.79 -1.31 10.68
C ASP A 90 -17.58 -2.55 11.16
N ARG A 91 -18.03 -3.44 10.25
CA ARG A 91 -19.11 -4.39 10.53
C ARG A 91 -18.80 -5.81 10.09
N ALA A 92 -19.10 -6.79 10.94
CA ALA A 92 -19.05 -8.21 10.59
C ALA A 92 -20.12 -9.03 11.31
N THR A 93 -20.38 -10.25 10.83
CA THR A 93 -21.27 -11.19 11.50
C THR A 93 -20.50 -12.02 12.52
N TYR A 94 -20.79 -11.83 13.81
CA TYR A 94 -20.13 -12.54 14.92
C TYR A 94 -20.81 -13.87 15.29
N LYS A 95 -22.09 -14.04 14.93
CA LYS A 95 -22.86 -15.24 15.26
C LYS A 95 -23.76 -15.64 14.10
N ALA A 96 -23.77 -16.93 13.78
CA ALA A 96 -24.65 -17.53 12.79
C ALA A 96 -24.90 -19.00 13.17
N ASP A 97 -26.14 -19.46 12.99
CA ASP A 97 -26.56 -20.85 13.26
C ASP A 97 -26.14 -21.39 14.64
N GLY A 98 -26.13 -20.52 15.66
CA GLY A 98 -25.72 -20.86 17.02
C GLY A 98 -24.21 -20.93 17.25
N GLU A 99 -23.39 -20.78 16.20
CA GLU A 99 -21.94 -20.69 16.29
C GLU A 99 -21.46 -19.24 16.47
N THR A 100 -20.35 -19.07 17.18
CA THR A 100 -19.64 -17.79 17.30
C THR A 100 -18.42 -17.80 16.38
N ILE A 101 -18.30 -16.76 15.54
CA ILE A 101 -17.13 -16.53 14.69
C ILE A 101 -16.13 -15.63 15.45
N PRO A 102 -14.86 -16.04 15.60
CA PRO A 102 -13.85 -15.25 16.31
C PRO A 102 -13.30 -14.12 15.41
N VAL A 103 -14.15 -13.16 15.02
CA VAL A 103 -13.81 -12.07 14.08
C VAL A 103 -12.57 -11.30 14.52
N ALA A 104 -12.43 -11.01 15.82
CA ALA A 104 -11.29 -10.29 16.35
C ALA A 104 -9.96 -11.05 16.15
N ASP A 105 -9.96 -12.36 16.44
CA ASP A 105 -8.76 -13.19 16.27
C ASP A 105 -8.41 -13.35 14.78
N ILE A 106 -9.42 -13.48 13.92
CA ILE A 106 -9.23 -13.51 12.45
C ILE A 106 -8.56 -12.21 12.00
N ALA A 107 -9.10 -11.05 12.40
CA ALA A 107 -8.54 -9.75 12.03
C ALA A 107 -7.07 -9.60 12.45
N ILE A 108 -6.77 -9.91 13.72
CA ILE A 108 -5.42 -9.80 14.27
C ILE A 108 -4.45 -10.77 13.59
N ASN A 109 -4.83 -12.04 13.43
CA ASN A 109 -3.95 -13.05 12.84
C ASN A 109 -3.70 -12.77 11.35
N THR A 110 -4.72 -12.36 10.60
CA THR A 110 -4.56 -11.96 9.20
C THR A 110 -3.61 -10.76 9.07
N ALA A 111 -3.75 -9.74 9.91
CA ALA A 111 -2.82 -8.61 9.90
C ALA A 111 -1.39 -9.04 10.23
N LYS A 112 -1.19 -9.88 11.25
CA LYS A 112 0.14 -10.41 11.61
C LYS A 112 0.79 -11.17 10.47
N ASP A 113 0.03 -12.06 9.82
CA ASP A 113 0.51 -12.85 8.68
C ASP A 113 0.88 -11.95 7.50
N TRP A 114 0.06 -10.92 7.24
CA TRP A 114 0.36 -9.93 6.21
C TRP A 114 1.69 -9.21 6.49
N PHE A 115 1.90 -8.70 7.71
CA PHE A 115 3.15 -8.04 8.07
C PHE A 115 4.36 -8.98 7.93
N LYS A 116 4.28 -10.20 8.48
CA LYS A 116 5.35 -11.21 8.39
C LYS A 116 5.73 -11.55 6.95
N LYS A 117 4.74 -11.59 6.06
CA LYS A 117 4.94 -11.93 4.65
C LYS A 117 5.48 -10.78 3.81
N ASN A 118 5.09 -9.55 4.13
CA ASN A 118 5.28 -8.41 3.23
C ASN A 118 6.36 -7.41 3.66
N LEU A 119 6.62 -7.24 4.96
CA LEU A 119 7.58 -6.25 5.46
C LEU A 119 8.73 -6.92 6.23
N ARG A 120 9.94 -6.94 5.65
CA ARG A 120 11.09 -7.73 6.14
C ARG A 120 11.58 -7.35 7.55
N PHE A 121 11.31 -6.13 7.99
CA PHE A 121 11.85 -5.59 9.24
C PHE A 121 10.77 -5.28 10.27
N VAL A 122 9.50 -5.56 9.97
CA VAL A 122 8.38 -5.39 10.91
C VAL A 122 8.12 -6.71 11.62
N ASP A 123 8.43 -6.77 12.91
CA ASP A 123 7.97 -7.83 13.80
C ASP A 123 6.54 -7.51 14.24
N SER A 124 5.57 -8.21 13.67
CA SER A 124 4.15 -7.97 13.92
C SER A 124 3.71 -8.17 15.37
N ASP A 125 4.49 -8.89 16.18
CA ASP A 125 4.17 -9.17 17.58
C ASP A 125 4.78 -8.14 18.53
N LYS A 126 5.79 -7.37 18.09
CA LYS A 126 6.50 -6.36 18.91
C LYS A 126 6.28 -4.94 18.44
N HIS A 127 6.19 -4.72 17.14
CA HIS A 127 6.21 -3.39 16.53
C HIS A 127 4.79 -2.85 16.28
N ILE A 128 3.75 -3.63 16.59
CA ILE A 128 2.36 -3.29 16.31
C ILE A 128 1.45 -3.68 17.46
N ASN A 129 0.65 -2.73 17.89
CA ASN A 129 -0.52 -2.94 18.75
C ASN A 129 -1.77 -3.07 17.89
N TYR A 130 -2.67 -3.97 18.26
CA TYR A 130 -3.90 -4.23 17.52
C TYR A 130 -5.12 -3.80 18.33
N GLN A 131 -6.01 -3.04 17.70
CA GLN A 131 -7.29 -2.61 18.29
C GLN A 131 -8.44 -3.01 17.36
N VAL A 132 -9.36 -3.83 17.87
CA VAL A 132 -10.52 -4.31 17.11
C VAL A 132 -11.76 -3.52 17.52
N GLU A 133 -12.24 -2.69 16.60
CA GLU A 133 -13.50 -1.95 16.68
C GLU A 133 -14.54 -2.42 15.66
N ILE A 134 -14.35 -3.60 15.07
CA ILE A 134 -15.36 -4.26 14.25
C ILE A 134 -16.56 -4.61 15.15
N LYS A 135 -17.77 -4.20 14.75
CA LYS A 135 -19.02 -4.45 15.49
C LYS A 135 -19.99 -5.31 14.67
N GLU A 136 -21.07 -5.77 15.30
CA GLU A 136 -22.12 -6.48 14.57
C GLU A 136 -22.79 -5.59 13.52
N GLY A 137 -23.06 -6.16 12.34
CA GLY A 137 -23.78 -5.50 11.24
C GLY A 137 -25.22 -5.11 11.60
N SER A 138 -25.80 -4.15 10.85
CA SER A 138 -27.21 -3.80 11.03
C SER A 138 -28.12 -4.97 10.59
N ALA A 139 -29.28 -5.09 11.24
CA ALA A 139 -30.26 -6.13 10.93
C ALA A 139 -30.77 -6.05 9.48
N GLU A 140 -30.95 -4.83 8.96
CA GLU A 140 -31.45 -4.58 7.60
C GLU A 140 -30.47 -5.03 6.51
N LEU A 141 -29.17 -4.70 6.65
CA LEU A 141 -28.16 -5.14 5.69
C LEU A 141 -27.97 -6.66 5.76
N SER A 142 -28.03 -7.23 6.97
CA SER A 142 -27.94 -8.67 7.16
C SER A 142 -29.09 -9.43 6.47
N ASP A 143 -30.28 -8.82 6.35
CA ASP A 143 -31.44 -9.42 5.68
C ASP A 143 -31.25 -9.53 4.15
N ILE A 144 -30.62 -8.53 3.52
CA ILE A 144 -30.33 -8.57 2.07
C ILE A 144 -29.52 -9.81 1.71
N PHE A 145 -28.54 -10.19 2.55
CA PHE A 145 -27.69 -11.36 2.33
C PHE A 145 -28.39 -12.68 2.70
N LYS A 146 -29.49 -12.65 3.47
CA LYS A 146 -30.24 -13.84 3.90
C LYS A 146 -31.31 -14.30 2.91
N ARG A 147 -31.72 -13.46 1.97
CA ARG A 147 -32.83 -13.75 1.05
C ARG A 147 -32.56 -14.89 0.05
N GLY A 148 -31.31 -15.37 -0.04
CA GLY A 148 -30.96 -16.59 -0.80
C GLY A 148 -31.24 -16.50 -2.30
N GLU A 149 -31.41 -15.29 -2.82
CA GLU A 149 -31.65 -15.05 -4.24
C GLU A 149 -30.36 -15.24 -5.05
N ALA A 150 -30.49 -15.72 -6.29
CA ALA A 150 -29.35 -15.89 -7.19
C ALA A 150 -28.63 -14.56 -7.52
N VAL A 151 -29.31 -13.42 -7.34
CA VAL A 151 -28.78 -12.07 -7.49
C VAL A 151 -29.06 -11.31 -6.20
N LEU A 152 -28.01 -10.89 -5.51
CA LEU A 152 -28.14 -10.09 -4.30
C LEU A 152 -28.46 -8.63 -4.65
N GLY A 153 -29.24 -7.98 -3.79
CA GLY A 153 -29.42 -6.53 -3.82
C GLY A 153 -28.11 -5.80 -3.56
N SER A 154 -27.99 -4.58 -4.10
CA SER A 154 -26.86 -3.72 -3.77
C SER A 154 -26.97 -3.22 -2.32
N ASN A 155 -25.85 -3.18 -1.61
CA ASN A 155 -25.78 -2.66 -0.24
C ASN A 155 -25.78 -1.13 -0.17
N ASP A 156 -25.45 -0.44 -1.27
CA ASP A 156 -25.35 1.01 -1.32
C ASP A 156 -25.56 1.57 -2.75
N THR A 157 -25.80 2.87 -2.86
CA THR A 157 -25.86 3.59 -4.15
C THR A 157 -24.47 4.09 -4.55
N SER A 158 -23.70 3.22 -5.20
CA SER A 158 -22.29 3.47 -5.54
C SER A 158 -22.01 3.45 -7.05
N ALA A 159 -20.91 4.08 -7.47
CA ALA A 159 -20.42 4.04 -8.85
C ALA A 159 -18.95 3.59 -8.89
N ALA A 160 -18.60 2.76 -9.87
CA ALA A 160 -17.24 2.32 -10.13
C ALA A 160 -16.76 2.87 -11.47
N VAL A 161 -15.50 3.29 -11.54
CA VAL A 161 -14.85 3.78 -12.76
C VAL A 161 -13.67 2.87 -13.09
N GLY A 162 -13.58 2.46 -14.34
CA GLY A 162 -12.45 1.71 -14.87
C GLY A 162 -12.12 2.18 -16.28
N TYR A 163 -10.85 2.06 -16.67
CA TYR A 163 -10.39 2.41 -18.01
C TYR A 163 -9.26 1.49 -18.43
N ALA A 164 -9.07 1.36 -19.75
CA ALA A 164 -7.96 0.65 -20.36
C ALA A 164 -7.74 1.20 -21.79
N PRO A 165 -6.50 1.12 -22.32
CA PRO A 165 -5.28 0.70 -21.63
C PRO A 165 -4.71 1.81 -20.73
N PHE A 166 -3.73 1.46 -19.90
CA PHE A 166 -2.91 2.46 -19.21
C PHE A 166 -2.08 3.28 -20.20
N THR A 167 -1.84 4.55 -19.88
CA THR A 167 -0.85 5.38 -20.57
C THR A 167 0.57 4.87 -20.33
N GLU A 168 1.53 5.38 -21.12
CA GLU A 168 2.94 5.10 -20.90
C GLU A 168 3.40 5.55 -19.50
N THR A 169 2.92 6.70 -19.01
CA THR A 169 3.27 7.24 -17.69
C THR A 169 2.73 6.36 -16.57
N GLU A 170 1.45 5.95 -16.67
CA GLU A 170 0.80 5.06 -15.71
C GLU A 170 1.53 3.71 -15.61
N ARG A 171 1.87 3.12 -16.75
CA ARG A 171 2.63 1.87 -16.81
C ARG A 171 4.03 2.03 -16.19
N ILE A 172 4.75 3.11 -16.49
CA ILE A 172 6.10 3.33 -15.93
C ILE A 172 6.02 3.46 -14.40
N VAL A 173 5.08 4.24 -13.87
CA VAL A 173 4.91 4.40 -12.42
C VAL A 173 4.57 3.06 -11.75
N LEU A 174 3.63 2.30 -12.32
CA LEU A 174 3.25 0.98 -11.82
C LEU A 174 4.42 -0.02 -11.84
N ASP A 175 5.08 -0.15 -12.99
CA ASP A 175 6.19 -1.09 -13.18
C ASP A 175 7.39 -0.74 -12.30
N THR A 176 7.68 0.54 -12.09
CA THR A 176 8.81 0.99 -11.25
C THR A 176 8.59 0.65 -9.78
N GLU A 177 7.38 0.85 -9.25
CA GLU A 177 7.09 0.47 -7.85
C GLU A 177 7.20 -1.04 -7.67
N ARG A 178 6.64 -1.82 -8.62
CA ARG A 178 6.75 -3.29 -8.62
C ARG A 178 8.19 -3.77 -8.70
N TYR A 179 9.03 -3.12 -9.50
CA TYR A 179 10.44 -3.42 -9.58
C TYR A 179 11.16 -3.14 -8.26
N LEU A 180 10.95 -1.96 -7.67
CA LEU A 180 11.58 -1.56 -6.41
C LEU A 180 11.19 -2.41 -5.20
N ASN A 181 9.99 -3.02 -5.23
CA ASN A 181 9.52 -3.96 -4.23
C ASN A 181 9.59 -5.44 -4.68
N SER A 182 10.26 -5.73 -5.79
CA SER A 182 10.48 -7.10 -6.23
C SER A 182 11.50 -7.81 -5.34
N LYS A 183 11.40 -9.13 -5.23
CA LYS A 183 12.36 -9.94 -4.46
C LYS A 183 13.77 -9.79 -5.01
N GLU A 184 13.91 -9.76 -6.32
CA GLU A 184 15.18 -9.61 -7.02
C GLU A 184 15.84 -8.28 -6.65
N PHE A 185 15.10 -7.17 -6.71
CA PHE A 185 15.62 -5.86 -6.34
C PHE A 185 15.97 -5.78 -4.85
N LYS A 186 15.10 -6.29 -3.97
CA LYS A 186 15.37 -6.34 -2.52
C LYS A 186 16.56 -7.23 -2.17
N ASN A 187 16.87 -8.24 -2.96
CA ASN A 187 18.06 -9.08 -2.76
C ASN A 187 19.34 -8.36 -3.22
N SER A 188 19.29 -7.60 -4.33
CA SER A 188 20.41 -6.80 -4.80
C SER A 188 20.67 -5.55 -3.93
N PHE A 189 19.61 -4.97 -3.37
CA PHE A 189 19.64 -3.77 -2.52
C PHE A 189 18.88 -4.02 -1.20
N PRO A 190 19.42 -4.87 -0.31
CA PRO A 190 18.77 -5.22 0.96
C PRO A 190 18.54 -4.03 1.88
N GLU A 191 19.32 -2.95 1.70
CA GLU A 191 19.21 -1.70 2.43
C GLU A 191 17.97 -0.87 2.07
N THR A 192 17.18 -1.22 1.05
CA THR A 192 15.99 -0.44 0.67
C THR A 192 14.77 -0.88 1.47
N GLY A 193 13.95 0.05 1.95
CA GLY A 193 12.66 -0.27 2.59
C GLY A 193 11.52 -0.49 1.60
N GLU A 194 10.41 -1.02 2.11
CA GLU A 194 9.22 -1.39 1.35
C GLU A 194 8.27 -0.21 1.07
N ASP A 195 8.38 0.86 1.84
CA ASP A 195 7.63 2.11 1.62
C ASP A 195 8.19 2.88 0.43
N VAL A 196 7.62 2.58 -0.74
CA VAL A 196 7.98 3.19 -2.01
C VAL A 196 6.80 4.01 -2.51
N LYS A 197 6.98 5.33 -2.60
CA LYS A 197 5.99 6.22 -3.22
C LYS A 197 6.57 6.86 -4.47
N ILE A 198 5.86 6.71 -5.59
CA ILE A 198 6.30 7.22 -6.89
C ILE A 198 5.30 8.24 -7.40
N MET A 199 5.79 9.41 -7.73
CA MET A 199 5.05 10.46 -8.43
C MET A 199 5.67 10.66 -9.81
N GLY A 200 4.89 10.42 -10.86
CA GLY A 200 5.24 10.70 -12.25
C GLY A 200 4.52 11.92 -12.76
N ILE A 201 5.28 12.91 -13.23
CA ILE A 201 4.76 14.11 -13.89
C ILE A 201 5.30 14.13 -15.30
N ARG A 202 4.42 13.95 -16.29
CA ARG A 202 4.78 14.10 -17.70
C ARG A 202 4.37 15.47 -18.19
N GLU A 203 5.35 16.28 -18.59
CA GLU A 203 5.15 17.54 -19.29
C GLU A 203 5.53 17.37 -20.76
N ARG A 204 4.52 17.31 -21.64
CA ARG A 204 4.66 16.98 -23.06
C ARG A 204 5.36 15.62 -23.24
N GLN A 205 6.63 15.63 -23.64
CA GLN A 205 7.47 14.45 -23.88
C GLN A 205 8.62 14.37 -22.87
N ARG A 206 8.50 15.03 -21.71
CA ARG A 206 9.46 14.99 -20.61
C ARG A 206 8.79 14.37 -19.40
N LEU A 207 9.36 13.28 -18.89
CA LEU A 207 8.87 12.61 -17.69
C LEU A 207 9.76 12.99 -16.50
N HIS A 208 9.13 13.39 -15.40
CA HIS A 208 9.76 13.60 -14.12
C HIS A 208 9.24 12.55 -13.15
N LEU A 209 10.10 11.63 -12.71
CA LEU A 209 9.76 10.63 -11.70
C LEU A 209 10.41 11.02 -10.38
N THR A 210 9.60 11.19 -9.34
CA THR A 210 10.06 11.37 -7.97
C THR A 210 9.74 10.13 -7.17
N ILE A 211 10.77 9.51 -6.59
CA ILE A 211 10.67 8.27 -5.83
C ILE A 211 11.06 8.55 -4.38
N ALA A 212 10.14 8.32 -3.45
CA ALA A 212 10.43 8.30 -2.02
C ALA A 212 10.58 6.83 -1.60
N MET A 213 11.76 6.47 -1.08
CA MET A 213 12.05 5.13 -0.57
C MET A 213 13.09 5.27 0.54
N PRO A 214 12.81 4.80 1.77
CA PRO A 214 13.77 4.87 2.86
C PRO A 214 14.90 3.86 2.66
N LEU A 215 16.07 4.15 3.25
CA LEU A 215 17.09 3.13 3.46
C LEU A 215 17.05 2.63 4.91
N ILE A 216 17.18 1.33 5.10
CA ILE A 216 17.16 0.68 6.39
C ILE A 216 18.47 0.98 7.13
N ASP A 217 18.34 1.60 8.30
CA ASP A 217 19.44 2.23 9.01
C ASP A 217 20.52 1.27 9.50
N LYS A 218 20.15 0.01 9.78
CA LYS A 218 21.09 -1.06 10.14
C LYS A 218 22.14 -1.38 9.08
N TYR A 219 21.89 -1.04 7.81
CA TYR A 219 22.85 -1.22 6.72
C TYR A 219 23.67 0.04 6.44
N ILE A 220 23.43 1.15 7.15
CA ILE A 220 24.03 2.44 6.90
C ILE A 220 24.84 2.86 8.14
N ASP A 221 26.16 2.69 8.10
CA ASP A 221 27.08 3.01 9.21
C ASP A 221 27.46 4.50 9.30
N ARG A 222 27.30 5.25 8.21
CA ARG A 222 27.59 6.69 8.13
C ARG A 222 26.98 7.34 6.89
N GLU A 223 26.98 8.66 6.88
CA GLU A 223 26.42 9.47 5.79
C GLU A 223 27.04 9.19 4.41
N THR A 224 28.36 8.95 4.33
CA THR A 224 29.01 8.68 3.04
C THR A 224 28.52 7.37 2.42
N VAL A 225 28.24 6.35 3.25
CA VAL A 225 27.66 5.08 2.79
C VAL A 225 26.24 5.29 2.30
N TYR A 226 25.41 6.07 3.00
CA TYR A 226 24.07 6.43 2.55
C TYR A 226 24.09 7.02 1.13
N PHE A 227 24.93 8.03 0.88
CA PHE A 227 24.97 8.69 -0.43
C PHE A 227 25.58 7.81 -1.52
N LYS A 228 26.50 6.91 -1.17
CA LYS A 228 27.02 5.89 -2.10
C LYS A 228 25.90 4.93 -2.52
N LYS A 229 25.18 4.35 -1.55
CA LYS A 229 24.07 3.43 -1.81
C LYS A 229 22.92 4.08 -2.56
N LYS A 230 22.55 5.30 -2.17
CA LYS A 230 21.57 6.12 -2.89
C LYS A 230 21.95 6.30 -4.36
N LYS A 231 23.23 6.47 -4.68
CA LYS A 231 23.69 6.59 -6.07
C LYS A 231 23.57 5.26 -6.82
N GLU A 232 24.05 4.16 -6.26
CA GLU A 232 23.94 2.83 -6.87
C GLU A 232 22.47 2.46 -7.18
N ILE A 233 21.57 2.75 -6.24
CA ILE A 233 20.13 2.56 -6.40
C ILE A 233 19.56 3.48 -7.48
N GLN A 234 19.95 4.75 -7.49
CA GLN A 234 19.52 5.71 -8.51
C GLN A 234 19.92 5.24 -9.91
N ASP A 235 21.15 4.78 -10.09
CA ASP A 235 21.67 4.31 -11.39
C ASP A 235 20.87 3.07 -11.87
N ALA A 236 20.54 2.13 -10.97
CA ALA A 236 19.71 0.95 -11.29
C ALA A 236 18.26 1.31 -11.67
N ILE A 237 17.66 2.30 -10.99
CA ILE A 237 16.33 2.80 -11.35
C ILE A 237 16.35 3.49 -12.71
N GLU A 238 17.37 4.30 -12.98
CA GLU A 238 17.55 4.97 -14.26
C GLU A 238 17.66 3.97 -15.41
N GLU A 239 18.46 2.91 -15.23
CA GLU A 239 18.58 1.82 -16.18
C GLU A 239 17.21 1.14 -16.42
N PHE A 240 16.51 0.72 -15.37
CA PHE A 240 15.20 0.07 -15.49
C PHE A 240 14.18 0.93 -16.23
N VAL A 241 14.04 2.20 -15.84
CA VAL A 241 13.06 3.11 -16.44
C VAL A 241 13.44 3.47 -17.87
N SER A 242 14.73 3.62 -18.18
CA SER A 242 15.17 3.91 -19.55
C SER A 242 14.75 2.82 -20.53
N GLY A 243 14.76 1.55 -20.11
CA GLY A 243 14.27 0.41 -20.89
C GLY A 243 12.74 0.34 -21.06
N LYS A 244 11.99 1.17 -20.33
CA LYS A 244 10.51 1.21 -20.37
C LYS A 244 9.96 2.38 -21.19
N ILE A 245 10.78 3.40 -21.42
CA ILE A 245 10.42 4.60 -22.19
C ILE A 245 10.50 4.29 -23.68
N SER A 246 9.44 4.62 -24.42
CA SER A 246 9.39 4.56 -25.89
C SER A 246 8.95 5.89 -26.51
N GLY A 247 7.91 6.54 -25.99
CA GLY A 247 7.34 7.79 -26.53
C GLY A 247 7.88 9.06 -25.88
N ILE A 248 8.51 8.93 -24.71
CA ILE A 248 9.07 10.04 -23.94
C ILE A 248 10.50 10.35 -24.42
N LYS A 249 10.80 11.61 -24.76
CA LYS A 249 12.12 12.03 -25.27
C LYS A 249 13.17 12.23 -24.19
N LYS A 250 12.75 12.49 -22.95
CA LYS A 250 13.67 12.73 -21.83
C LYS A 250 13.01 12.33 -20.50
N GLY A 251 13.60 11.37 -19.80
CA GLY A 251 13.26 11.05 -18.41
C GLY A 251 14.24 11.72 -17.46
N ASN A 252 13.73 12.49 -16.49
CA ASN A 252 14.50 12.93 -15.34
C ASN A 252 13.98 12.15 -14.12
N ILE A 253 14.82 11.29 -13.55
CA ILE A 253 14.44 10.42 -12.45
C ILE A 253 15.13 10.91 -11.19
N TYR A 254 14.41 10.99 -10.08
CA TYR A 254 14.93 11.52 -8.83
C TYR A 254 14.50 10.67 -7.64
N LEU A 255 15.46 10.05 -6.96
CA LEU A 255 15.25 9.57 -5.60
C LEU A 255 15.25 10.78 -4.63
N LYS A 256 14.14 10.97 -3.90
CA LYS A 256 13.74 12.15 -3.10
C LYS A 256 14.90 13.07 -2.72
N LYS A 257 14.82 14.34 -3.14
CA LYS A 257 15.86 15.36 -2.97
C LYS A 257 15.91 16.02 -1.59
N ILE A 258 15.02 15.67 -0.65
CA ILE A 258 14.98 16.30 0.67
C ILE A 258 16.27 16.05 1.48
N ASN A 259 17.05 15.04 1.08
CA ASN A 259 18.29 14.69 1.75
C ASN A 259 19.37 15.76 1.52
N LYS A 260 20.05 16.19 2.60
CA LYS A 260 21.08 17.23 2.55
C LYS A 260 22.35 16.79 3.24
N LYS A 261 23.45 16.74 2.48
CA LYS A 261 24.79 16.41 2.99
C LYS A 261 25.19 17.33 4.15
N GLY A 262 25.82 16.77 5.17
CA GLY A 262 26.36 17.51 6.32
C GLY A 262 25.33 17.86 7.38
N ARG A 263 24.12 17.29 7.33
CA ARG A 263 23.09 17.44 8.37
C ARG A 263 22.97 16.23 9.30
N GLY A 264 23.85 15.24 9.16
CA GLY A 264 23.76 13.99 9.90
C GLY A 264 22.46 13.24 9.60
N ILE A 265 21.94 12.51 10.59
CA ILE A 265 20.73 11.67 10.45
C ILE A 265 19.51 12.47 9.98
N GLY A 266 19.31 13.69 10.51
CA GLY A 266 18.18 14.56 10.12
C GLY A 266 18.24 15.06 8.67
N GLY A 267 19.32 14.80 7.95
CA GLY A 267 19.45 15.06 6.51
C GLY A 267 19.21 13.84 5.62
N LEU A 268 18.83 12.68 6.17
CA LEU A 268 18.70 11.41 5.45
C LEU A 268 17.30 10.84 5.59
N TYR A 269 16.85 10.12 4.57
CA TYR A 269 15.64 9.30 4.68
C TYR A 269 16.04 7.89 5.09
N LEU A 270 16.22 7.70 6.41
CA LEU A 270 16.51 6.43 7.05
C LEU A 270 15.25 5.87 7.72
N SER A 271 15.18 4.56 7.84
CA SER A 271 14.10 3.86 8.54
C SER A 271 14.62 2.67 9.32
N VAL A 272 13.97 2.31 10.44
CA VAL A 272 14.28 1.10 11.23
C VAL A 272 13.55 -0.11 10.65
N LEU A 273 12.29 0.06 10.28
CA LEU A 273 11.32 -0.97 9.92
C LEU A 273 11.00 -1.01 8.41
N GLY A 274 11.45 -0.01 7.65
CA GLY A 274 11.23 0.09 6.21
C GLY A 274 9.90 0.72 5.81
N THR A 275 9.18 1.33 6.75
CA THR A 275 7.93 2.06 6.53
C THR A 275 7.92 3.38 7.29
N SER A 276 7.37 4.44 6.69
CA SER A 276 7.14 5.73 7.36
C SER A 276 6.11 5.66 8.50
N ALA A 277 5.33 4.57 8.58
CA ALA A 277 4.42 4.33 9.71
C ALA A 277 5.16 4.22 11.05
N GLU A 278 6.45 3.95 11.04
CA GLU A 278 7.21 3.80 12.28
C GLU A 278 7.40 5.11 13.07
N ASP A 279 7.30 6.29 12.44
CA ASP A 279 7.54 7.58 13.12
C ASP A 279 7.02 8.86 12.45
N ALA A 280 6.42 8.79 11.25
CA ALA A 280 6.12 9.98 10.46
C ALA A 280 4.67 10.06 9.96
N ASP A 281 4.20 9.00 9.29
CA ASP A 281 2.94 9.03 8.54
C ASP A 281 1.96 7.97 9.08
N SER A 282 0.70 8.35 9.28
CA SER A 282 -0.37 7.36 9.51
C SER A 282 -1.01 6.96 8.19
N GLY A 283 -1.70 5.82 8.18
CA GLY A 283 -2.44 5.31 7.02
C GLY A 283 -3.92 5.09 7.32
N GLN A 284 -4.74 5.13 6.29
CA GLN A 284 -6.14 4.70 6.35
C GLN A 284 -6.59 4.11 5.01
N VAL A 285 -7.68 3.33 5.04
CA VAL A 285 -8.45 2.91 3.85
C VAL A 285 -9.11 4.12 3.19
#